data_AF-A0A0M0JMQ9-F1
#
_entry.id   AF-A0A0M0JMQ9-F1
#
_cell.length_a   1.000
_cell.length_b   1.000
_cell.length_c   1.000
_cell.angle_alpha   90.00
_cell.angle_beta   90.00
_cell.angle_gamma   90.00
#
_symmetry.space_group_name_H-M   'P 1'
#
loop_
_entity.id
_entity.type
_entity.pdbx_description
1 polymer ?
#
loop_
_entity_poly.entity_id
_entity_poly.type
_entity_poly.pdbx_seq_one_letter_code
_entity_poly.pdbx_strand_id
1 'polypeptide(L)'
;MFNVGEPFGPGDMLWSSSEVPGCTSKAFSDAIFDAKSGTLTHTENPKLQRAIETARMKLPGKKLTAIDTRPLYHNLQDDLADFFVRVRDLVCKGVPEDVCPASHCTISVKMFPSYVFGDTKGQQTKDDAPGPCIEAQNAQAMTAWKAALASFDKSPKIATLQLRRNEVDRQFSFFHRFTGVGTQFDCSIPRPPFAFATWAKSHTDLQLQSEDCWAEPDTCLSKALRLVGLKPLGDDAAKDLTKSNEKNKFSLSAHSKSCATDALGIFKKLPHADVQMIAHAPQPDGTAAAPDESQEGEVMRRVAELLIM
;
A
#
# COMPACT_ATOMS: atom_id res chain seq x y z
N MET A 1 9.81 17.30 -4.88
CA MET A 1 8.71 16.30 -4.91
C MET A 1 7.80 16.51 -3.71
N PHE A 2 6.48 16.59 -3.92
CA PHE A 2 5.47 16.70 -2.85
C PHE A 2 4.76 15.37 -2.62
N ASN A 3 4.50 15.02 -1.37
CA ASN A 3 3.76 13.80 -1.06
C ASN A 3 2.27 14.12 -0.82
N VAL A 4 1.39 13.56 -1.65
CA VAL A 4 -0.07 13.69 -1.54
C VAL A 4 -0.67 12.45 -0.84
N GLY A 5 0.14 11.44 -0.53
CA GLY A 5 -0.28 10.30 0.29
C GLY A 5 -1.33 9.44 -0.42
N GLU A 6 -2.41 9.13 0.30
CA GLU A 6 -3.48 8.24 -0.14
C GLU A 6 -4.79 9.02 -0.32
N PRO A 7 -4.98 9.78 -1.42
CA PRO A 7 -6.14 10.64 -1.61
C PRO A 7 -7.50 9.94 -1.64
N PHE A 8 -7.56 8.64 -1.88
CA PHE A 8 -8.81 7.87 -1.87
C PHE A 8 -8.76 6.71 -0.88
N GLY A 9 -9.92 6.18 -0.52
CA GLY A 9 -10.03 4.96 0.26
C GLY A 9 -11.33 4.85 1.07
N PRO A 10 -11.60 3.67 1.64
CA PRO A 10 -12.81 3.42 2.42
C PRO A 10 -12.92 4.35 3.64
N GLY A 11 -14.13 4.79 3.95
CA GLY A 11 -14.43 5.69 5.07
C GLY A 11 -14.28 7.19 4.76
N ASP A 12 -13.74 7.55 3.58
CA ASP A 12 -13.67 8.94 3.11
C ASP A 12 -14.36 9.06 1.74
N MET A 13 -13.64 8.72 0.66
CA MET A 13 -14.10 8.84 -0.72
C MET A 13 -13.29 7.88 -1.58
N LEU A 14 -13.98 7.08 -2.40
CA LEU A 14 -13.40 6.17 -3.38
C LEU A 14 -13.22 6.88 -4.71
N TRP A 15 -12.30 6.39 -5.54
CA TRP A 15 -12.24 6.84 -6.93
C TRP A 15 -13.47 6.36 -7.69
N SER A 16 -13.75 5.07 -7.59
CA SER A 16 -14.82 4.42 -8.33
C SER A 16 -15.39 3.27 -7.51
N SER A 17 -16.70 3.08 -7.57
CA SER A 17 -17.40 1.99 -6.88
C SER A 17 -18.71 1.68 -7.60
N SER A 18 -19.23 0.49 -7.40
CA SER A 18 -20.59 0.14 -7.84
C SER A 18 -21.26 -0.81 -6.85
N GLU A 19 -22.58 -0.75 -6.80
CA GLU A 19 -23.35 -1.71 -6.02
C GLU A 19 -23.18 -3.14 -6.56
N VAL A 20 -22.94 -4.05 -5.62
CA VAL A 20 -22.83 -5.49 -5.85
C VAL A 20 -24.14 -6.15 -5.41
N PRO A 21 -24.94 -6.71 -6.34
CA PRO A 21 -26.18 -7.39 -5.99
C PRO A 21 -25.96 -8.52 -4.98
N GLY A 22 -26.81 -8.60 -3.95
CA GLY A 22 -26.71 -9.64 -2.91
C GLY A 22 -25.68 -9.37 -1.81
N CYS A 23 -24.87 -8.32 -1.93
CA CYS A 23 -24.07 -7.79 -0.83
C CYS A 23 -24.89 -6.76 -0.04
N THR A 24 -25.33 -7.07 1.17
CA THR A 24 -25.96 -6.07 2.04
C THR A 24 -24.93 -5.03 2.46
N SER A 25 -25.23 -3.78 2.13
CA SER A 25 -24.39 -2.60 2.24
C SER A 25 -23.98 -2.29 3.68
N LYS A 26 -22.84 -2.82 4.12
CA LYS A 26 -22.05 -2.11 5.14
C LYS A 26 -21.39 -0.92 4.45
N ALA A 27 -22.11 0.20 4.42
CA ALA A 27 -21.63 1.53 4.01
C ALA A 27 -20.67 1.49 2.82
N PHE A 28 -21.20 1.36 1.60
CA PHE A 28 -20.42 1.74 0.42
C PHE A 28 -19.93 3.16 0.69
N SER A 29 -18.60 3.34 0.72
CA SER A 29 -18.06 4.69 0.78
C SER A 29 -18.45 5.40 -0.50
N ASP A 30 -18.78 6.68 -0.40
CA ASP A 30 -19.05 7.50 -1.58
C ASP A 30 -17.88 7.38 -2.57
N ALA A 31 -18.18 7.45 -3.85
CA ALA A 31 -17.20 7.35 -4.92
C ALA A 31 -17.31 8.55 -5.86
N ILE A 32 -16.20 8.99 -6.45
CA ILE A 32 -16.22 10.05 -7.45
C ILE A 32 -16.94 9.60 -8.72
N PHE A 33 -16.73 8.35 -9.14
CA PHE A 33 -17.33 7.75 -10.33
C PHE A 33 -18.16 6.51 -9.99
N ASP A 34 -19.25 6.31 -10.72
CA ASP A 34 -19.92 5.00 -10.78
C ASP A 34 -19.13 4.05 -11.69
N ALA A 35 -18.71 2.90 -11.15
CA ALA A 35 -17.81 1.98 -11.85
C ALA A 35 -18.43 1.31 -13.09
N LYS A 36 -19.77 1.30 -13.22
CA LYS A 36 -20.47 0.67 -14.36
C LYS A 36 -20.65 1.64 -15.52
N SER A 37 -21.07 2.86 -15.23
CA SER A 37 -21.40 3.89 -16.22
C SER A 37 -20.24 4.84 -16.51
N GLY A 38 -19.26 4.94 -15.62
CA GLY A 38 -18.21 5.97 -15.67
C GLY A 38 -18.74 7.38 -15.36
N THR A 39 -19.96 7.49 -14.82
CA THR A 39 -20.59 8.78 -14.54
C THR A 39 -19.97 9.41 -13.30
N LEU A 40 -19.62 10.69 -13.39
CA LEU A 40 -19.19 11.50 -12.26
C LEU A 40 -20.37 11.73 -11.31
N THR A 41 -20.29 11.21 -10.09
CA THR A 41 -21.34 11.32 -9.06
C THR A 41 -20.99 12.33 -7.98
N HIS A 42 -19.70 12.58 -7.74
CA HIS A 42 -19.20 13.55 -6.76
C HIS A 42 -18.07 14.40 -7.32
N THR A 43 -17.93 15.63 -6.80
CA THR A 43 -16.86 16.58 -7.21
C THR A 43 -16.04 17.07 -6.01
N GLU A 44 -16.21 16.45 -4.85
CA GLU A 44 -15.56 16.83 -3.61
C GLU A 44 -14.87 15.62 -3.00
N ASN A 45 -13.64 15.80 -2.52
CA ASN A 45 -12.89 14.79 -1.80
C ASN A 45 -12.13 15.46 -0.64
N PRO A 46 -12.70 15.46 0.58
CA PRO A 46 -12.09 16.10 1.74
C PRO A 46 -10.72 15.51 2.12
N LYS A 47 -10.46 14.24 1.81
CA LYS A 47 -9.17 13.59 2.07
C LYS A 47 -8.10 14.14 1.14
N LEU A 48 -8.39 14.24 -0.16
CA LEU A 48 -7.49 14.86 -1.14
C LEU A 48 -7.23 16.33 -0.83
N GLN A 49 -8.27 17.10 -0.50
CA GLN A 49 -8.13 18.52 -0.17
C GLN A 49 -7.12 18.72 0.98
N ARG A 50 -7.30 18.00 2.09
CA ARG A 50 -6.37 18.02 3.24
C ARG A 50 -4.96 17.61 2.84
N ALA A 51 -4.81 16.63 1.96
CA ALA A 51 -3.51 16.17 1.49
C ALA A 51 -2.78 17.24 0.65
N ILE A 52 -3.48 17.92 -0.25
CA ILE A 52 -2.92 19.03 -1.06
C ILE A 52 -2.54 20.22 -0.17
N GLU A 53 -3.41 20.60 0.78
CA GLU A 53 -3.15 21.68 1.73
C GLU A 53 -1.90 21.38 2.58
N THR A 54 -1.79 20.15 3.09
CA THR A 54 -0.63 19.68 3.84
C THR A 54 0.65 19.66 2.99
N ALA A 55 0.56 19.25 1.73
CA ALA A 55 1.68 19.25 0.82
C ALA A 55 2.22 20.67 0.59
N ARG A 56 1.31 21.66 0.43
CA ARG A 56 1.68 23.07 0.21
C ARG A 56 2.20 23.78 1.46
N MET A 57 1.84 23.32 2.66
CA MET A 57 2.42 23.82 3.92
C MET A 57 3.92 23.60 4.06
N LYS A 58 4.49 22.64 3.32
CA LYS A 58 5.93 22.38 3.34
C LYS A 58 6.74 23.40 2.53
N LEU A 59 6.07 24.32 1.84
CA LEU A 59 6.72 25.40 1.11
C LEU A 59 7.19 26.53 2.05
N PRO A 60 8.39 27.10 1.83
CA PRO A 60 8.89 28.21 2.64
C PRO A 60 7.90 29.39 2.67
N GLY A 61 7.62 29.89 3.88
CA GLY A 61 6.81 31.10 4.07
C GLY A 61 5.32 30.97 3.77
N LYS A 62 4.78 29.75 3.57
CA LYS A 62 3.35 29.54 3.30
C LYS A 62 2.55 29.27 4.58
N LYS A 63 1.32 29.79 4.60
CA LYS A 63 0.28 29.49 5.58
C LYS A 63 -0.75 28.54 4.95
N LEU A 64 -1.50 27.83 5.80
CA LEU A 64 -2.53 26.92 5.33
C LEU A 64 -3.64 27.76 4.72
N THR A 65 -3.79 27.68 3.40
CA THR A 65 -4.88 28.33 2.67
C THR A 65 -5.80 27.24 2.17
N ALA A 66 -7.10 27.38 2.44
CA ALA A 66 -8.11 26.48 1.88
C ALA A 66 -7.99 26.47 0.35
N ILE A 67 -8.06 25.27 -0.25
CA ILE A 67 -7.97 25.09 -1.70
C ILE A 67 -9.25 24.47 -2.21
N ASP A 68 -9.89 25.14 -3.17
CA ASP A 68 -11.01 24.54 -3.88
C ASP A 68 -10.49 23.48 -4.86
N THR A 69 -10.80 22.22 -4.58
CA THR A 69 -10.43 21.06 -5.41
C THR A 69 -11.50 20.70 -6.43
N ARG A 70 -12.70 21.29 -6.38
CA ARG A 70 -13.80 20.97 -7.33
C ARG A 70 -13.43 21.19 -8.79
N PRO A 71 -12.63 22.22 -9.16
CA PRO A 71 -12.19 22.39 -10.55
C PRO A 71 -11.39 21.22 -11.12
N LEU A 72 -10.80 20.36 -10.28
CA LEU A 72 -10.08 19.16 -10.74
C LEU A 72 -11.01 18.20 -11.51
N TYR A 73 -12.30 18.18 -11.18
CA TYR A 73 -13.29 17.27 -11.76
C TYR A 73 -14.03 17.84 -12.97
N HIS A 74 -13.79 19.11 -13.33
CA HIS A 74 -14.47 19.74 -14.46
C HIS A 74 -14.07 19.05 -15.79
N ASN A 75 -15.07 18.53 -16.50
CA ASN A 75 -14.93 17.73 -17.72
C ASN A 75 -13.98 16.53 -17.59
N LEU A 76 -13.78 16.05 -16.36
CA LEU A 76 -12.97 14.88 -16.09
C LEU A 76 -13.76 13.63 -16.50
N GLN A 77 -13.17 12.81 -17.37
CA GLN A 77 -13.64 11.46 -17.63
C GLN A 77 -13.13 10.52 -16.51
N ASP A 78 -13.61 9.27 -16.46
CA ASP A 78 -13.02 8.25 -15.56
C ASP A 78 -11.60 7.86 -16.02
N ASP A 79 -10.66 8.78 -15.83
CA ASP A 79 -9.24 8.68 -16.16
C ASP A 79 -8.42 9.18 -14.96
N LEU A 80 -7.92 8.22 -14.19
CA LEU A 80 -7.16 8.50 -12.98
C LEU A 80 -5.79 9.14 -13.29
N ALA A 81 -5.25 8.96 -14.50
CA ALA A 81 -3.98 9.54 -14.90
C ALA A 81 -4.12 11.05 -15.13
N ASP A 82 -5.14 11.46 -15.91
CA ASP A 82 -5.47 12.87 -16.10
C ASP A 82 -5.75 13.53 -14.75
N PHE A 83 -6.50 12.87 -13.88
CA PHE A 83 -6.78 13.38 -12.55
C PHE A 83 -5.50 13.66 -11.73
N PHE A 84 -4.56 12.71 -11.66
CA PHE A 84 -3.32 12.93 -10.91
C PHE A 84 -2.42 14.00 -11.54
N VAL A 85 -2.43 14.16 -12.86
CA VAL A 85 -1.76 15.28 -13.53
C VAL A 85 -2.39 16.62 -13.10
N ARG A 86 -3.72 16.73 -13.04
CA ARG A 86 -4.40 17.93 -12.55
C ARG A 86 -4.08 18.23 -11.08
N VAL A 87 -4.01 17.20 -10.23
CA VAL A 87 -3.59 17.33 -8.83
C VAL A 87 -2.16 17.87 -8.74
N ARG A 88 -1.24 17.31 -9.54
CA ARG A 88 0.14 17.82 -9.63
C ARG A 88 0.16 19.29 -10.00
N ASP A 89 -0.55 19.66 -11.06
CA ASP A 89 -0.56 21.04 -11.55
C ASP A 89 -1.11 22.01 -10.49
N LEU A 90 -2.14 21.60 -9.74
CA LEU A 90 -2.69 22.38 -8.64
C LEU A 90 -1.70 22.53 -7.46
N VAL A 91 -1.00 21.46 -7.07
CA VAL A 91 0.04 21.51 -6.04
C VAL A 91 1.18 22.42 -6.48
N CYS A 92 1.63 22.26 -7.72
CA CYS A 92 2.81 22.93 -8.29
C CYS A 92 2.58 24.40 -8.61
N LYS A 93 1.35 24.82 -8.93
CA LYS A 93 1.00 26.23 -9.17
C LYS A 93 1.38 27.18 -8.02
N GLY A 94 1.52 26.66 -6.80
CA GLY A 94 1.91 27.44 -5.63
C GLY A 94 3.41 27.60 -5.41
N VAL A 95 4.25 26.99 -6.24
CA VAL A 95 5.71 26.90 -6.06
C VAL A 95 6.39 28.00 -6.88
N PRO A 96 7.24 28.85 -6.26
CA PRO A 96 8.03 29.84 -7.01
C PRO A 96 8.96 29.18 -8.03
N GLU A 97 9.08 29.77 -9.22
CA GLU A 97 9.86 29.22 -10.34
C GLU A 97 11.36 29.10 -10.01
N ASP A 98 11.87 30.02 -9.19
CA ASP A 98 13.24 30.02 -8.67
C ASP A 98 13.52 28.94 -7.62
N VAL A 99 12.47 28.39 -7.00
CA VAL A 99 12.56 27.28 -6.03
C VAL A 99 12.44 25.93 -6.73
N CYS A 100 11.46 25.77 -7.61
CA CYS A 100 11.27 24.55 -8.40
C CYS A 100 10.52 24.91 -9.68
N PRO A 101 11.18 24.85 -10.85
CA PRO A 101 10.52 25.08 -12.12
C PRO A 101 9.31 24.18 -12.28
N ALA A 102 8.24 24.69 -12.88
CA ALA A 102 7.01 23.91 -13.07
C ALA A 102 7.26 22.55 -13.77
N SER A 103 8.22 22.50 -14.70
CA SER A 103 8.65 21.28 -15.40
C SER A 103 9.29 20.23 -14.50
N HIS A 104 9.83 20.62 -13.36
CA HIS A 104 10.51 19.74 -12.40
C HIS A 104 9.66 19.45 -11.15
N CYS A 105 8.47 20.05 -11.06
CA CYS A 105 7.58 19.83 -9.94
C CYS A 105 6.81 18.51 -10.09
N THR A 106 7.09 17.59 -9.16
CA THR A 106 6.50 16.24 -9.14
C THR A 106 5.75 16.01 -7.83
N ILE A 107 4.69 15.22 -7.89
CA ILE A 107 3.99 14.69 -6.72
C ILE A 107 4.19 13.17 -6.62
N SER A 108 4.11 12.63 -5.41
CA SER A 108 3.99 11.20 -5.16
C SER A 108 2.62 10.88 -4.57
N VAL A 109 1.98 9.82 -5.10
CA VAL A 109 0.68 9.31 -4.67
C VAL A 109 0.82 7.82 -4.38
N LYS A 110 0.17 7.33 -3.33
CA LYS A 110 0.06 5.90 -3.00
C LYS A 110 -1.31 5.39 -3.40
N MET A 111 -1.36 4.47 -4.33
CA MET A 111 -2.59 3.86 -4.82
C MET A 111 -2.73 2.43 -4.27
N PHE A 112 -3.92 2.11 -3.76
CA PHE A 112 -4.28 0.78 -3.28
C PHE A 112 -5.54 0.29 -4.00
N PRO A 113 -5.76 -1.04 -4.12
CA PRO A 113 -6.99 -1.59 -4.66
C PRO A 113 -8.26 -1.07 -3.98
N SER A 114 -8.14 -0.67 -2.71
CA SER A 114 -9.23 -0.05 -1.95
C SER A 114 -9.71 1.29 -2.52
N TYR A 115 -8.99 1.92 -3.46
CA TYR A 115 -9.45 3.12 -4.19
C TYR A 115 -10.67 2.83 -5.04
N VAL A 116 -10.74 1.61 -5.57
CA VAL A 116 -11.79 1.13 -6.47
C VAL A 116 -12.64 0.08 -5.79
N PHE A 117 -12.75 0.17 -4.46
CA PHE A 117 -13.48 -0.75 -3.60
C PHE A 117 -12.99 -2.21 -3.63
N GLY A 118 -11.72 -2.46 -3.98
CA GLY A 118 -11.12 -3.79 -3.86
C GLY A 118 -10.76 -4.15 -2.42
N ASP A 119 -11.15 -5.35 -1.96
CA ASP A 119 -10.76 -5.92 -0.67
C ASP A 119 -9.56 -6.87 -0.85
N THR A 120 -8.45 -6.52 -0.21
CA THR A 120 -7.19 -7.29 -0.23
C THR A 120 -6.74 -7.65 1.20
N LYS A 121 -7.65 -7.74 2.16
CA LYS A 121 -7.32 -8.06 3.56
C LYS A 121 -6.71 -9.45 3.71
N GLY A 122 -7.16 -10.39 2.88
CA GLY A 122 -6.71 -11.78 2.94
C GLY A 122 -7.60 -12.66 3.80
N GLN A 123 -7.04 -13.80 4.16
CA GLN A 123 -7.67 -14.84 4.97
C GLN A 123 -6.81 -15.02 6.21
N GLN A 124 -7.35 -14.96 7.42
CA GLN A 124 -6.56 -15.13 8.64
C GLN A 124 -6.51 -16.58 9.09
N THR A 125 -7.63 -17.31 9.00
CA THR A 125 -7.78 -18.70 9.40
C THR A 125 -8.50 -19.51 8.32
N LYS A 126 -8.60 -20.84 8.47
CA LYS A 126 -9.32 -21.67 7.48
C LYS A 126 -10.82 -21.34 7.40
N ASP A 127 -11.39 -20.80 8.47
CA ASP A 127 -12.81 -20.53 8.62
C ASP A 127 -13.26 -19.15 8.11
N ASP A 128 -12.31 -18.25 7.80
CA ASP A 128 -12.59 -16.88 7.33
C ASP A 128 -12.23 -16.66 5.86
N ALA A 129 -12.28 -17.73 5.06
CA ALA A 129 -12.13 -17.63 3.61
C ALA A 129 -13.10 -16.59 3.01
N PRO A 130 -12.68 -15.82 1.99
CA PRO A 130 -13.54 -14.83 1.35
C PRO A 130 -14.87 -15.43 0.90
N GLY A 131 -15.98 -14.84 1.36
CA GLY A 131 -17.31 -15.24 0.92
C GLY A 131 -17.69 -14.69 -0.47
N PRO A 132 -18.80 -15.15 -1.06
CA PRO A 132 -19.22 -14.78 -2.42
C PRO A 132 -19.36 -13.28 -2.66
N CYS A 133 -19.72 -12.53 -1.62
CA CYS A 133 -19.84 -11.08 -1.70
C CYS A 133 -18.49 -10.39 -1.97
N ILE A 134 -17.42 -10.79 -1.27
CA ILE A 134 -16.07 -10.23 -1.46
C ILE A 134 -15.53 -10.60 -2.83
N GLU A 135 -15.80 -11.82 -3.29
CA GLU A 135 -15.43 -12.26 -4.64
C GLU A 135 -16.13 -11.41 -5.71
N ALA A 136 -17.43 -11.18 -5.60
CA ALA A 136 -18.20 -10.36 -6.53
C ALA A 136 -17.77 -8.88 -6.49
N GLN A 137 -17.51 -8.34 -5.29
CA GLN A 137 -16.97 -7.01 -5.10
C GLN A 137 -15.60 -6.86 -5.79
N ASN A 138 -14.68 -7.79 -5.55
CA ASN A 138 -13.36 -7.77 -6.17
C ASN A 138 -13.42 -7.93 -7.69
N ALA A 139 -14.34 -8.74 -8.21
CA ALA A 139 -14.55 -8.88 -9.65
C ALA A 139 -14.96 -7.54 -10.29
N GLN A 140 -15.85 -6.77 -9.64
CA GLN A 140 -16.22 -5.43 -10.11
C GLN A 140 -15.07 -4.43 -9.98
N ALA A 141 -14.42 -4.38 -8.81
CA ALA A 141 -13.29 -3.50 -8.53
C ALA A 141 -12.11 -3.70 -9.51
N MET A 142 -11.89 -4.95 -9.97
CA MET A 142 -10.85 -5.26 -10.95
C MET A 142 -11.05 -4.54 -12.29
N THR A 143 -12.28 -4.22 -12.69
CA THR A 143 -12.54 -3.46 -13.93
C THR A 143 -11.96 -2.05 -13.83
N ALA A 144 -12.31 -1.32 -12.76
CA ALA A 144 -11.80 0.02 -12.51
C ALA A 144 -10.28 0.02 -12.22
N TRP A 145 -9.76 -1.00 -11.52
CA TRP A 145 -8.33 -1.16 -11.31
C TRP A 145 -7.54 -1.28 -12.62
N LYS A 146 -8.03 -2.11 -13.55
CA LYS A 146 -7.42 -2.29 -14.86
C LYS A 146 -7.48 -1.00 -15.68
N ALA A 147 -8.61 -0.31 -15.67
CA ALA A 147 -8.78 0.96 -16.39
C ALA A 147 -7.79 2.02 -15.89
N ALA A 148 -7.63 2.15 -14.57
CA ALA A 148 -6.69 3.09 -13.97
C ALA A 148 -5.23 2.77 -14.30
N LEU A 149 -4.82 1.51 -14.22
CA LEU A 149 -3.45 1.14 -14.59
C LEU A 149 -3.19 1.34 -16.09
N ALA A 150 -4.17 1.01 -16.94
CA ALA A 150 -4.08 1.26 -18.38
C ALA A 150 -4.04 2.76 -18.74
N SER A 151 -4.62 3.65 -17.92
CA SER A 151 -4.47 5.10 -18.13
C SER A 151 -3.08 5.59 -17.74
N PHE A 152 -2.44 4.98 -16.74
CA PHE A 152 -1.05 5.27 -16.41
C PHE A 152 -0.09 4.87 -17.53
N ASP A 153 -0.24 3.68 -18.12
CA ASP A 153 0.60 3.23 -19.24
C ASP A 153 0.59 4.19 -20.44
N LYS A 154 -0.57 4.82 -20.67
CA LYS A 154 -0.76 5.75 -21.80
C LYS A 154 -0.23 7.15 -21.52
N SER A 155 0.05 7.49 -20.26
CA SER A 155 0.38 8.85 -19.86
C SER A 155 1.90 9.01 -19.69
N PRO A 156 2.58 9.77 -20.57
CA PRO A 156 4.02 10.03 -20.42
C PRO A 156 4.36 10.94 -19.22
N LYS A 157 3.33 11.44 -18.51
CA LYS A 157 3.47 12.32 -17.34
C LYS A 157 3.42 11.56 -16.02
N ILE A 158 3.17 10.26 -16.06
CA ILE A 158 3.11 9.41 -14.87
C ILE A 158 4.22 8.37 -14.96
N ALA A 159 4.95 8.23 -13.85
CA ALA A 159 5.82 7.11 -13.61
C ALA A 159 5.25 6.31 -12.43
N THR A 160 5.35 5.00 -12.51
CA THR A 160 4.71 4.06 -11.60
C THR A 160 5.72 3.11 -11.00
N LEU A 161 5.54 2.86 -9.71
CA LEU A 161 6.33 1.91 -8.94
C LEU A 161 5.35 0.98 -8.22
N GLN A 162 5.51 -0.32 -8.40
CA GLN A 162 4.87 -1.30 -7.53
C GLN A 162 5.86 -1.75 -6.45
N LEU A 163 5.50 -1.47 -5.20
CA LEU A 163 6.19 -2.03 -4.04
C LEU A 163 5.46 -3.30 -3.57
N ARG A 164 6.11 -4.45 -3.73
CA ARG A 164 5.61 -5.76 -3.34
C ARG A 164 6.16 -6.16 -1.98
N ARG A 165 5.54 -7.17 -1.37
CA ARG A 165 5.95 -7.77 -0.10
C ARG A 165 5.58 -9.25 -0.14
N ASN A 166 6.27 -10.09 0.64
CA ASN A 166 5.80 -11.45 0.88
C ASN A 166 4.35 -11.41 1.38
N GLU A 167 3.47 -12.22 0.77
CA GLU A 167 2.03 -12.11 1.00
C GLU A 167 1.63 -12.59 2.40
N VAL A 168 2.35 -13.57 2.96
CA VAL A 168 2.21 -13.99 4.36
C VAL A 168 2.56 -12.85 5.29
N ASP A 169 3.71 -12.21 5.09
CA ASP A 169 4.13 -11.10 5.95
C ASP A 169 3.25 -9.86 5.80
N ARG A 170 2.74 -9.60 4.59
CA ARG A 170 1.78 -8.54 4.32
C ARG A 170 0.47 -8.77 5.07
N GLN A 171 -0.11 -9.96 4.95
CA GLN A 171 -1.36 -10.31 5.62
C GLN A 171 -1.18 -10.39 7.15
N PHE A 172 -0.06 -10.93 7.64
CA PHE A 172 0.26 -10.94 9.06
C PHE A 172 0.39 -9.50 9.61
N SER A 173 1.05 -8.61 8.87
CA SER A 173 1.14 -7.19 9.23
C SER A 173 -0.24 -6.51 9.23
N PHE A 174 -1.14 -6.89 8.32
CA PHE A 174 -2.52 -6.41 8.32
C PHE A 174 -3.28 -6.92 9.56
N PHE A 175 -3.20 -8.22 9.84
CA PHE A 175 -3.76 -8.85 11.04
C PHE A 175 -3.33 -8.12 12.31
N HIS A 176 -2.01 -7.98 12.48
CA HIS A 176 -1.38 -7.34 13.62
C HIS A 176 -1.91 -5.92 13.85
N ARG A 177 -2.07 -5.12 12.79
CA ARG A 177 -2.45 -3.71 12.89
C ARG A 177 -3.95 -3.46 12.96
N PHE A 178 -4.75 -4.21 12.23
CA PHE A 178 -6.13 -3.80 11.90
C PHE A 178 -7.22 -4.76 12.39
N THR A 179 -6.88 -5.93 12.92
CA THR A 179 -7.89 -6.89 13.43
C THR A 179 -8.18 -6.66 14.93
N GLY A 180 -9.27 -7.23 15.43
CA GLY A 180 -9.66 -7.11 16.84
C GLY A 180 -8.74 -7.90 17.77
N VAL A 181 -8.63 -7.50 19.04
CA VAL A 181 -7.97 -8.33 20.06
C VAL A 181 -8.68 -9.67 20.15
N GLY A 182 -7.90 -10.75 20.23
CA GLY A 182 -8.39 -12.12 20.36
C GLY A 182 -8.60 -12.87 19.05
N THR A 183 -8.53 -12.21 17.89
CA THR A 183 -8.52 -12.88 16.58
C THR A 183 -7.25 -13.70 16.39
N GLN A 184 -7.30 -14.66 15.46
CA GLN A 184 -6.20 -15.57 15.18
C GLN A 184 -5.69 -15.42 13.75
N PHE A 185 -4.44 -15.80 13.51
CA PHE A 185 -3.81 -15.86 12.20
C PHE A 185 -3.00 -17.13 12.07
N ASP A 186 -3.29 -17.93 11.05
CA ASP A 186 -2.62 -19.18 10.73
C ASP A 186 -1.56 -18.93 9.63
N CYS A 187 -0.28 -19.08 9.98
CA CYS A 187 0.82 -18.89 9.04
C CYS A 187 0.95 -20.02 8.03
N SER A 188 0.35 -21.19 8.27
CA SER A 188 0.48 -22.36 7.40
C SER A 188 -0.43 -22.30 6.16
N ILE A 189 -1.35 -21.34 6.09
CA ILE A 189 -2.28 -21.20 4.96
C ILE A 189 -1.51 -20.61 3.77
N PRO A 190 -1.50 -21.26 2.59
CA PRO A 190 -0.88 -20.71 1.39
C PRO A 190 -1.52 -19.38 0.97
N ARG A 191 -0.70 -18.37 0.68
CA ARG A 191 -1.18 -17.01 0.35
C ARG A 191 -0.62 -16.57 -0.99
N PRO A 192 -1.30 -16.88 -2.11
CA PRO A 192 -0.89 -16.38 -3.40
C PRO A 192 -1.10 -14.85 -3.46
N PRO A 193 -0.31 -14.12 -4.26
CA PRO A 193 -0.55 -12.71 -4.51
C PRO A 193 -1.97 -12.45 -5.03
N PHE A 194 -2.61 -11.39 -4.53
CA PHE A 194 -3.92 -10.95 -5.02
C PHE A 194 -3.88 -10.62 -6.51
N ALA A 195 -4.98 -10.87 -7.22
CA ALA A 195 -5.14 -10.57 -8.65
C ALA A 195 -4.80 -9.10 -8.99
N PHE A 196 -5.15 -8.16 -8.10
CA PHE A 196 -4.78 -6.74 -8.22
C PHE A 196 -3.25 -6.54 -8.34
N ALA A 197 -2.48 -7.19 -7.46
CA ALA A 197 -1.03 -7.10 -7.44
C ALA A 197 -0.40 -7.83 -8.64
N THR A 198 -0.95 -8.98 -9.01
CA THR A 198 -0.51 -9.73 -10.20
C THR A 198 -0.73 -8.92 -11.47
N TRP A 199 -1.86 -8.23 -11.61
CA TRP A 199 -2.13 -7.38 -12.77
C TRP A 199 -1.20 -6.16 -12.78
N ALA A 200 -1.06 -5.46 -11.65
CA ALA A 200 -0.19 -4.29 -11.55
C ALA A 200 1.27 -4.57 -11.99
N LYS A 201 1.75 -5.80 -11.79
CA LYS A 201 3.11 -6.19 -12.18
C LYS A 201 3.46 -5.91 -13.65
N SER A 202 2.49 -6.07 -14.54
CA SER A 202 2.68 -5.88 -15.99
C SER A 202 2.38 -4.45 -16.46
N HIS A 203 1.97 -3.57 -15.56
CA HIS A 203 1.47 -2.22 -15.85
C HIS A 203 2.14 -1.15 -14.97
N THR A 204 3.32 -1.46 -14.41
CA THR A 204 4.12 -0.46 -13.70
C THR A 204 5.58 -0.48 -14.12
N ASP A 205 6.20 0.69 -14.19
CA ASP A 205 7.55 0.91 -14.75
C ASP A 205 8.66 0.26 -13.91
N LEU A 206 8.47 0.21 -12.59
CA LEU A 206 9.43 -0.39 -11.66
C LEU A 206 8.75 -1.34 -10.69
N GLN A 207 9.43 -2.47 -10.46
CA GLN A 207 9.06 -3.47 -9.48
C GLN A 207 10.09 -3.48 -8.37
N LEU A 208 9.67 -3.19 -7.13
CA LEU A 208 10.51 -3.34 -5.95
C LEU A 208 9.88 -4.34 -4.97
N GLN A 209 10.72 -4.98 -4.18
CA GLN A 209 10.33 -5.91 -3.13
C GLN A 209 10.72 -5.29 -1.78
N SER A 210 9.80 -5.30 -0.81
CA SER A 210 10.01 -4.62 0.48
C SER A 210 11.19 -5.21 1.23
N GLU A 211 11.33 -6.54 1.20
CA GLU A 211 12.41 -7.28 1.84
C GLU A 211 13.78 -6.85 1.28
N ASP A 212 13.92 -6.77 -0.05
CA ASP A 212 15.13 -6.27 -0.71
C ASP A 212 15.40 -4.80 -0.34
N CYS A 213 14.36 -3.98 -0.25
CA CYS A 213 14.51 -2.57 0.11
C CYS A 213 14.90 -2.35 1.57
N TRP A 214 14.59 -3.27 2.47
CA TRP A 214 15.07 -3.20 3.85
C TRP A 214 16.54 -3.59 3.95
N ALA A 215 16.98 -4.57 3.12
CA ALA A 215 18.37 -4.96 3.04
C ALA A 215 19.24 -3.90 2.34
N GLU A 216 18.72 -3.29 1.27
CA GLU A 216 19.42 -2.29 0.44
C GLU A 216 18.60 -1.00 0.24
N PRO A 217 18.43 -0.18 1.29
CA PRO A 217 17.57 1.00 1.23
C PRO A 217 18.06 2.06 0.24
N ASP A 218 19.37 2.27 0.12
CA ASP A 218 19.98 3.20 -0.85
C ASP A 218 19.69 2.80 -2.30
N THR A 219 19.84 1.51 -2.61
CA THR A 219 19.56 0.95 -3.94
C THR A 219 18.09 1.16 -4.29
N CYS A 220 17.17 0.85 -3.38
CA CYS A 220 15.74 1.02 -3.62
C CYS A 220 15.35 2.49 -3.80
N LEU A 221 15.82 3.38 -2.93
CA LEU A 221 15.56 4.82 -3.04
C LEU A 221 16.07 5.38 -4.37
N SER A 222 17.29 5.01 -4.74
CA SER A 222 17.93 5.45 -5.98
C SER A 222 17.15 5.00 -7.21
N LYS A 223 16.69 3.74 -7.25
CA LYS A 223 15.86 3.23 -8.36
C LYS A 223 14.53 3.99 -8.46
N ALA A 224 13.84 4.21 -7.34
CA ALA A 224 12.57 4.92 -7.32
C ALA A 224 12.71 6.38 -7.76
N LEU A 225 13.74 7.10 -7.29
CA LEU A 225 13.95 8.51 -7.66
C LEU A 225 14.31 8.69 -9.13
N ARG A 226 15.03 7.73 -9.73
CA ARG A 226 15.40 7.77 -11.15
C ARG A 226 14.18 7.76 -12.09
N LEU A 227 13.06 7.15 -11.69
CA LEU A 227 11.82 7.16 -12.48
C LEU A 227 11.32 8.57 -12.80
N VAL A 228 11.61 9.52 -11.92
CA VAL A 228 11.19 10.92 -12.05
C VAL A 228 12.39 11.86 -12.26
N GLY A 229 13.53 11.32 -12.69
CA GLY A 229 14.73 12.12 -12.97
C GLY A 229 15.42 12.70 -11.73
N LEU A 230 15.10 12.23 -10.53
CA LEU A 230 15.66 12.70 -9.28
C LEU A 230 16.83 11.83 -8.80
N LYS A 231 17.64 12.37 -7.89
CA LYS A 231 18.72 11.68 -7.18
C LYS A 231 18.57 11.88 -5.67
N PRO A 232 19.04 10.94 -4.83
CA PRO A 232 19.07 11.13 -3.38
C PRO A 232 19.83 12.42 -2.99
N LEU A 233 19.41 13.10 -1.93
CA LEU A 233 20.03 14.35 -1.45
C LEU A 233 21.30 14.11 -0.59
N GLY A 234 22.09 13.08 -0.92
CA GLY A 234 23.27 12.64 -0.18
C GLY A 234 23.05 11.36 0.63
N ASP A 235 24.12 10.89 1.28
CA ASP A 235 24.22 9.56 1.91
C ASP A 235 23.27 9.34 3.12
N ASP A 236 22.64 10.41 3.63
CA ASP A 236 21.70 10.34 4.75
C ASP A 236 20.24 10.12 4.33
N ALA A 237 19.90 10.30 3.05
CA ALA A 237 18.52 10.22 2.58
C ALA A 237 17.90 8.82 2.73
N ALA A 238 18.70 7.75 2.58
CA ALA A 238 18.24 6.39 2.82
C ALA A 238 18.16 6.04 4.31
N LYS A 239 18.95 6.69 5.18
CA LYS A 239 18.84 6.49 6.63
C LYS A 239 17.46 6.91 7.15
N ASP A 240 16.79 7.87 6.51
CA ASP A 240 15.41 8.22 6.87
C ASP A 240 14.39 7.11 6.53
N LEU A 241 14.66 6.26 5.53
CA LEU A 241 13.81 5.10 5.23
C LEU A 241 13.87 4.06 6.35
N THR A 242 15.04 3.86 6.96
CA THR A 242 15.25 2.90 8.04
C THR A 242 14.97 3.47 9.43
N LYS A 243 15.11 4.79 9.65
CA LYS A 243 14.80 5.46 10.94
C LYS A 243 13.34 5.30 11.40
N SER A 244 12.39 5.06 10.49
CA SER A 244 11.00 4.77 10.87
C SER A 244 10.85 3.43 11.61
N ASN A 245 11.76 2.47 11.38
CA ASN A 245 11.86 1.24 12.15
C ASN A 245 12.49 1.47 13.54
N GLU A 246 13.39 2.45 13.67
CA GLU A 246 14.03 2.75 14.96
C GLU A 246 13.15 3.56 15.91
N LYS A 247 12.40 4.55 15.40
CA LYS A 247 11.49 5.38 16.21
C LYS A 247 10.16 4.68 16.56
N ASN A 248 9.78 3.65 15.81
CA ASN A 248 8.67 2.75 16.15
C ASN A 248 9.14 1.53 16.96
N LYS A 249 10.18 1.68 17.78
CA LYS A 249 10.37 0.83 18.97
C LYS A 249 9.25 1.08 20.00
N PHE A 250 7.99 0.95 19.59
CA PHE A 250 6.97 0.45 20.49
C PHE A 250 7.40 -0.97 20.83
N SER A 251 8.24 -1.12 21.87
CA SER A 251 8.60 -2.38 22.52
C SER A 251 8.39 -3.65 21.68
N LEU A 252 8.95 -3.69 20.47
CA LEU A 252 9.06 -4.93 19.73
C LEU A 252 10.17 -5.64 20.50
N SER A 253 9.76 -6.39 21.53
CA SER A 253 10.67 -7.28 22.22
C SER A 253 11.44 -8.06 21.15
N ALA A 254 12.73 -8.31 21.38
CA ALA A 254 13.66 -8.89 20.40
C ALA A 254 13.26 -10.30 19.91
N HIS A 255 12.03 -10.75 20.19
CA HIS A 255 11.35 -11.95 19.68
C HIS A 255 9.94 -11.57 19.16
N SER A 256 9.83 -10.65 18.20
CA SER A 256 8.54 -10.35 17.56
C SER A 256 8.05 -11.59 16.80
N LYS A 257 7.22 -12.41 17.45
CA LYS A 257 6.76 -13.65 16.84
C LYS A 257 5.92 -13.34 15.60
N SER A 258 6.27 -13.95 14.48
CA SER A 258 5.60 -13.78 13.19
C SER A 258 5.70 -15.06 12.37
N CYS A 259 5.08 -15.06 11.20
CA CYS A 259 5.20 -16.18 10.26
C CYS A 259 6.63 -16.39 9.73
N ALA A 260 7.49 -15.35 9.76
CA ALA A 260 8.89 -15.48 9.39
C ALA A 260 9.71 -16.21 10.47
N THR A 261 9.28 -16.14 11.75
CA THR A 261 9.92 -16.89 12.85
C THR A 261 9.32 -18.27 13.06
N ASP A 262 8.07 -18.48 12.65
CA ASP A 262 7.40 -19.78 12.69
C ASP A 262 6.37 -19.90 11.57
N ALA A 263 6.73 -20.63 10.50
CA ALA A 263 5.90 -20.79 9.31
C ALA A 263 4.63 -21.63 9.55
N LEU A 264 4.56 -22.40 10.64
CA LEU A 264 3.39 -23.20 11.01
C LEU A 264 2.65 -22.61 12.21
N GLY A 265 3.11 -21.48 12.73
CA GLY A 265 2.54 -20.84 13.91
C GLY A 265 1.12 -20.33 13.68
N ILE A 266 0.27 -20.56 14.68
CA ILE A 266 -1.04 -19.92 14.80
C ILE A 266 -0.93 -18.86 15.89
N PHE A 267 -1.14 -17.61 15.51
CA PHE A 267 -0.96 -16.44 16.35
C PHE A 267 -2.29 -15.84 16.78
N LYS A 268 -2.41 -15.44 18.04
CA LYS A 268 -3.54 -14.68 18.58
C LYS A 268 -3.14 -13.23 18.84
N LYS A 269 -3.98 -12.30 18.41
CA LYS A 269 -3.77 -10.87 18.67
C LYS A 269 -4.05 -10.51 20.12
N LEU A 270 -3.14 -9.79 20.74
CA LEU A 270 -3.22 -9.26 22.10
C LEU A 270 -3.52 -7.74 22.08
N PRO A 271 -3.81 -7.11 23.22
CA PRO A 271 -3.82 -5.66 23.37
C PRO A 271 -2.48 -5.03 22.95
N HIS A 272 -2.48 -3.72 22.74
CA HIS A 272 -1.28 -2.94 22.38
C HIS A 272 -0.54 -3.39 21.11
N ALA A 273 -1.25 -4.10 20.23
CA ALA A 273 -0.68 -4.68 19.02
C ALA A 273 0.45 -5.67 19.30
N ASP A 274 0.31 -6.48 20.35
CA ASP A 274 1.16 -7.67 20.55
C ASP A 274 0.51 -8.92 19.95
N VAL A 275 1.30 -9.99 19.82
CA VAL A 275 0.83 -11.30 19.37
C VAL A 275 1.44 -12.42 20.20
N GLN A 276 0.66 -13.49 20.38
CA GLN A 276 1.12 -14.73 21.04
C GLN A 276 0.85 -15.92 20.13
N MET A 277 1.87 -16.75 19.93
CA MET A 277 1.66 -18.07 19.32
C MET A 277 0.89 -18.96 20.29
N ILE A 278 -0.20 -19.55 19.83
CA ILE A 278 -1.12 -20.37 20.63
C ILE A 278 -1.14 -21.84 20.20
N ALA A 279 -0.69 -22.15 18.99
CA ALA A 279 -0.61 -23.50 18.44
C ALA A 279 0.31 -23.54 17.22
N HIS A 280 0.66 -24.76 16.77
CA HIS A 280 1.19 -25.00 15.43
C HIS A 280 0.13 -25.72 14.60
N ALA A 281 0.03 -25.38 13.31
CA ALA A 281 -0.74 -26.14 12.37
C ALA A 281 -0.15 -27.56 12.22
N PRO A 282 -0.98 -28.59 11.95
CA PRO A 282 -0.48 -29.91 11.62
C PRO A 282 0.46 -29.82 10.42
N GLN A 283 1.62 -30.49 10.48
CA GLN A 283 2.42 -30.66 9.27
C GLN A 283 1.59 -31.42 8.24
N PRO A 284 1.62 -31.03 6.95
CA PRO A 284 0.92 -31.78 5.92
C PRO A 284 1.47 -33.21 5.90
N ASP A 285 0.62 -34.19 6.23
CA ASP A 285 0.97 -35.61 6.24
C ASP A 285 1.50 -36.02 4.86
N GLY A 286 2.76 -36.47 4.78
CA GLY A 286 3.21 -37.32 3.67
C GLY A 286 4.44 -36.91 2.87
N THR A 287 5.16 -35.83 3.20
CA THR A 287 6.56 -35.69 2.75
C THR A 287 7.48 -36.02 3.91
N ALA A 288 8.23 -37.11 3.74
CA ALA A 288 9.33 -37.49 4.61
C ALA A 288 10.14 -36.26 5.03
N ALA A 289 10.54 -36.23 6.30
CA ALA A 289 11.44 -35.22 6.86
C ALA A 289 12.49 -34.81 5.81
N ALA A 290 12.36 -33.58 5.30
CA ALA A 290 13.48 -32.94 4.64
C ALA A 290 14.65 -32.98 5.64
N PRO A 291 15.88 -33.28 5.18
CA PRO A 291 17.01 -33.36 6.07
C PRO A 291 17.12 -32.03 6.82
N ASP A 292 17.11 -32.14 8.14
CA ASP A 292 17.30 -31.10 9.15
C ASP A 292 17.76 -29.74 8.59
N GLU A 293 16.80 -28.85 8.30
CA GLU A 293 16.99 -27.42 8.00
C GLU A 293 17.45 -26.62 9.24
N SER A 294 18.03 -27.29 10.25
CA SER A 294 18.72 -26.65 11.37
C SER A 294 19.88 -25.75 10.92
N GLN A 295 20.37 -25.89 9.68
CA GLN A 295 21.43 -25.03 9.16
C GLN A 295 20.95 -23.65 8.69
N GLU A 296 19.76 -23.47 8.11
CA GLU A 296 19.30 -22.12 7.71
C GLU A 296 18.83 -21.29 8.91
N GLY A 297 18.17 -21.94 9.88
CA GLY A 297 17.84 -21.32 11.16
C GLY A 297 19.09 -20.97 11.98
N GLU A 298 20.13 -21.81 11.95
CA GLU A 298 21.42 -21.52 12.59
C GLU A 298 22.25 -20.48 11.82
N VAL A 299 22.15 -20.41 10.48
CA VAL A 299 22.77 -19.34 9.68
C VAL A 299 22.12 -18.00 9.98
N MET A 300 20.79 -17.91 10.03
CA MET A 300 20.09 -16.68 10.40
C MET A 300 20.34 -16.28 11.87
N ARG A 301 20.48 -17.26 12.77
CA ARG A 301 20.88 -17.02 14.16
C ARG A 301 22.33 -16.55 14.27
N ARG A 302 23.28 -17.12 13.51
CA ARG A 302 24.69 -16.69 13.48
C ARG A 302 24.88 -15.33 12.81
N VAL A 303 24.08 -14.98 11.80
CA VAL A 303 24.04 -13.64 11.21
C VAL A 303 23.49 -12.62 12.21
N ALA A 304 22.50 -12.99 13.03
CA ALA A 304 22.00 -12.13 14.11
C ALA A 304 23.01 -11.97 15.28
N GLU A 305 23.81 -12.99 15.58
CA GLU A 305 24.88 -12.92 16.60
C GLU A 305 26.11 -12.12 16.10
N LEU A 306 26.41 -12.12 14.80
CA LEU A 306 27.50 -11.33 14.18
C LEU A 306 27.20 -9.84 14.02
N LEU A 307 25.93 -9.42 14.14
CA LEU A 307 25.49 -8.02 14.04
C LEU A 307 25.40 -7.32 15.42
N ILE A 308 25.86 -7.97 16.49
CA ILE A 308 25.93 -7.42 17.86
C ILE A 308 27.39 -7.23 18.33
N MET A 309 28.37 -7.28 17.42
CA MET A 309 29.72 -6.74 17.67
C MET A 309 30.00 -5.51 16.81
#